data_AF-A0A4Y8UR30-F1
#
_entry.id   AF-A0A4Y8UR30-F1
#
_cell.length_a   1.000
_cell.length_b   1.000
_cell.length_c   1.000
_cell.angle_alpha   90.00
_cell.angle_beta   90.00
_cell.angle_gamma   90.00
#
_symmetry.space_group_name_H-M   'P 1'
#
loop_
_entity.id
_entity.type
_entity.pdbx_description
1 polymer ?
#
loop_
_entity_poly.entity_id
_entity_poly.type
_entity_poly.pdbx_seq_one_letter_code
_entity_poly.pdbx_strand_id
1 'polypeptide(L)'
;MTNKLFVFSFLVLLTSCGLPYVHKVQLTKDDLSWIDHYHDTDTLVFTSNKGVDTLTIISMRVSNPRNTFVFDPEGVRWYNGSHEFHGNAYVEMKLRHSGTSFVVGFYIRRNKNTDPLRYSIIFGEKSTSYENVQFSQYQIHGCKLDSCLVINSNNMNNNLGDQPHLEVKSIVWNKSLGLVQYELNHNIIYTIKM
;
A
#
# COMPACT_ATOMS: atom_id res chain seq x y z
N MET A 1 2.52 -59.88 -13.36
CA MET A 1 2.89 -58.91 -12.30
C MET A 1 3.08 -57.47 -12.82
N THR A 2 3.11 -57.24 -14.14
CA THR A 2 3.46 -55.97 -14.79
C THR A 2 2.44 -54.83 -14.60
N ASN A 3 1.13 -55.13 -14.57
CA ASN A 3 0.08 -54.10 -14.40
C ASN A 3 0.05 -53.46 -13.01
N LYS A 4 0.39 -54.21 -11.95
CA LYS A 4 0.38 -53.68 -10.58
C LYS A 4 1.53 -52.68 -10.34
N LEU A 5 2.71 -52.97 -10.90
CA LEU A 5 3.85 -52.05 -10.85
C LEU A 5 3.58 -50.77 -11.64
N PHE A 6 2.95 -50.88 -12.82
CA PHE A 6 2.65 -49.72 -13.66
C PHE A 6 1.64 -48.77 -13.00
N VAL A 7 0.58 -49.33 -12.38
CA VAL A 7 -0.39 -48.55 -11.60
C VAL A 7 0.25 -47.89 -10.39
N PHE A 8 1.15 -48.60 -9.68
CA PHE A 8 1.85 -48.04 -8.54
C PHE A 8 2.82 -46.93 -8.95
N SER A 9 3.59 -47.10 -10.03
CA SER A 9 4.47 -46.05 -10.58
C SER A 9 3.69 -44.84 -11.09
N PHE A 10 2.51 -45.03 -11.69
CA PHE A 10 1.64 -43.93 -12.12
C PHE A 10 1.05 -43.14 -10.93
N LEU A 11 0.65 -43.84 -9.85
CA LEU A 11 0.24 -43.22 -8.59
C LEU A 11 1.38 -42.43 -7.93
N VAL A 12 2.59 -42.99 -7.90
CA VAL A 12 3.78 -42.30 -7.39
C VAL A 12 4.09 -41.06 -8.23
N LEU A 13 3.99 -41.14 -9.56
CA LEU A 13 4.17 -40.00 -10.47
C LEU A 13 3.15 -38.88 -10.20
N LEU A 14 1.87 -39.22 -10.02
CA LEU A 14 0.80 -38.28 -9.65
C LEU A 14 1.02 -37.62 -8.29
N THR A 15 1.68 -38.30 -7.34
CA THR A 15 2.07 -37.72 -6.04
C THR A 15 3.43 -37.00 -6.06
N SER A 16 4.30 -37.33 -7.02
CA SER A 16 5.65 -36.74 -7.15
C SER A 16 5.63 -35.38 -7.84
N CYS A 17 4.60 -35.12 -8.65
CA CYS A 17 4.19 -33.76 -8.98
C CYS A 17 3.50 -33.20 -7.73
N GLY A 18 4.30 -32.71 -6.78
CA GLY A 18 3.83 -32.21 -5.49
C GLY A 18 2.57 -31.38 -5.68
N LEU A 19 1.49 -31.79 -5.01
CA LEU A 19 0.20 -31.11 -5.08
C LEU A 19 0.43 -29.60 -4.94
N PRO A 20 -0.17 -28.75 -5.80
CA PRO A 20 0.08 -27.32 -5.77
C PRO A 20 -0.37 -26.76 -4.41
N TYR A 21 0.59 -26.56 -3.51
CA TYR A 21 0.38 -25.95 -2.22
C TYR A 21 0.55 -24.44 -2.33
N VAL A 22 -0.51 -23.69 -2.08
CA VAL A 22 -0.50 -22.24 -2.05
C VAL A 22 -0.53 -21.73 -0.61
N HIS A 23 0.40 -20.85 -0.28
CA HIS A 23 0.32 -20.04 0.93
C HIS A 23 -0.28 -18.66 0.60
N LYS A 24 -1.49 -18.40 1.08
CA LYS A 24 -2.20 -17.14 0.85
C LYS A 24 -2.38 -16.36 2.16
N VAL A 25 -2.08 -15.08 2.10
CA VAL A 25 -2.22 -14.14 3.21
C VAL A 25 -3.25 -13.09 2.83
N GLN A 26 -4.29 -12.94 3.64
CA GLN A 26 -5.37 -11.98 3.38
C GLN A 26 -5.13 -10.68 4.15
N LEU A 27 -5.50 -9.56 3.52
CA LEU A 27 -5.81 -8.32 4.23
C LEU A 27 -7.16 -8.49 4.93
N THR A 28 -7.21 -8.12 6.21
CA THR A 28 -8.44 -8.07 6.99
C THR A 28 -9.29 -6.85 6.59
N LYS A 29 -10.54 -6.79 7.05
CA LYS A 29 -11.37 -5.59 6.87
C LYS A 29 -10.74 -4.34 7.51
N ASP A 30 -10.08 -4.51 8.65
CA ASP A 30 -9.38 -3.43 9.34
C ASP A 30 -8.14 -2.95 8.56
N ASP A 31 -7.44 -3.86 7.89
CA ASP A 31 -6.33 -3.50 7.00
C ASP A 31 -6.84 -2.73 5.76
N LEU A 32 -8.01 -3.12 5.22
CA LEU A 32 -8.60 -2.47 4.04
C LEU A 32 -9.16 -1.08 4.34
N SER A 33 -9.44 -0.76 5.61
CA SER A 33 -9.96 0.56 5.99
C SER A 33 -8.95 1.70 5.85
N TRP A 34 -7.74 1.41 5.38
CA TRP A 34 -6.73 2.41 5.03
C TRP A 34 -6.96 3.04 3.65
N ILE A 35 -7.80 2.41 2.83
CA ILE A 35 -7.98 2.79 1.43
C ILE A 35 -9.45 2.76 0.98
N ASP A 36 -10.37 2.18 1.77
CA ASP A 36 -11.77 2.02 1.38
C ASP A 36 -12.57 3.33 1.34
N HIS A 37 -12.05 4.40 1.96
CA HIS A 37 -12.64 5.73 1.92
C HIS A 37 -12.38 6.49 0.62
N TYR A 38 -11.49 5.99 -0.24
CA TYR A 38 -11.17 6.60 -1.52
C TYR A 38 -12.07 6.09 -2.65
N HIS A 39 -12.57 7.00 -3.48
CA HIS A 39 -13.34 6.69 -4.69
C HIS A 39 -12.64 7.21 -5.94
N ASP A 40 -12.82 6.50 -7.05
CA ASP A 40 -12.28 6.96 -8.34
C ASP A 40 -12.80 8.38 -8.62
N THR A 41 -11.90 9.26 -9.08
CA THR A 41 -12.14 10.69 -9.36
C THR A 41 -12.26 11.63 -8.14
N ASP A 42 -12.11 11.14 -6.91
CA ASP A 42 -12.04 12.01 -5.74
C ASP A 42 -10.91 13.04 -5.90
N THR A 43 -11.21 14.28 -5.53
CA THR A 43 -10.25 15.37 -5.46
C THR A 43 -10.27 15.98 -4.08
N LEU A 44 -9.17 15.83 -3.35
CA LEU A 44 -8.95 16.45 -2.06
C LEU A 44 -8.26 17.80 -2.24
N VAL A 45 -8.63 18.76 -1.40
CA VAL A 45 -8.08 20.12 -1.45
C VAL A 45 -7.25 20.37 -0.21
N PHE A 46 -6.03 20.83 -0.42
CA PHE A 46 -5.08 21.18 0.62
C PHE A 46 -4.81 22.68 0.60
N THR A 47 -4.82 23.31 1.77
CA THR A 47 -4.62 24.76 1.90
C THR A 47 -3.41 25.06 2.76
N SER A 48 -2.66 26.09 2.36
CA SER A 48 -1.59 26.71 3.13
C SER A 48 -1.70 28.24 3.07
N ASN A 49 -0.82 28.93 3.79
CA ASN A 49 -0.64 30.38 3.65
C ASN A 49 -0.01 30.79 2.30
N LYS A 50 0.43 29.84 1.47
CA LYS A 50 1.04 30.07 0.16
C LYS A 50 0.11 29.78 -1.01
N GLY A 51 -0.98 29.06 -0.78
CA GLY A 51 -1.92 28.72 -1.85
C GLY A 51 -2.71 27.46 -1.57
N VAL A 52 -3.22 26.88 -2.66
CA VAL A 52 -4.07 25.70 -2.67
C VAL A 52 -3.48 24.66 -3.58
N ASP A 53 -3.38 23.44 -3.07
CA ASP A 53 -2.98 22.27 -3.82
C ASP A 53 -4.16 21.30 -3.93
N THR A 54 -4.19 20.50 -5.00
CA THR A 54 -5.21 19.48 -5.21
C THR A 54 -4.57 18.11 -5.33
N LEU A 55 -5.16 17.11 -4.66
CA LEU A 55 -4.77 15.72 -4.75
C LEU A 55 -5.91 14.94 -5.43
N THR A 56 -5.67 14.41 -6.62
CA THR A 56 -6.67 13.66 -7.38
C THR A 56 -6.29 12.18 -7.45
N ILE A 57 -7.26 11.30 -7.22
CA ILE A 57 -7.05 9.85 -7.31
C ILE A 57 -6.87 9.42 -8.76
N ILE A 58 -5.79 8.69 -9.04
CA ILE A 58 -5.46 8.15 -10.36
C ILE A 58 -5.95 6.71 -10.47
N SER A 59 -5.62 5.89 -9.47
CA SER A 59 -6.01 4.49 -9.44
C SER A 59 -6.02 3.93 -8.03
N MET A 60 -6.91 2.98 -7.80
CA MET A 60 -6.95 2.17 -6.60
C MET A 60 -7.01 0.71 -7.01
N ARG A 61 -6.27 -0.16 -6.30
CA ARG A 61 -6.32 -1.59 -6.54
C ARG A 61 -6.21 -2.35 -5.24
N VAL A 62 -7.13 -3.31 -5.08
CA VAL A 62 -7.09 -4.30 -4.00
C VAL A 62 -6.82 -5.66 -4.60
N SER A 63 -5.71 -6.28 -4.20
CA SER A 63 -5.31 -7.62 -4.59
C SER A 63 -5.32 -8.51 -3.35
N ASN A 64 -6.51 -9.01 -3.00
CA ASN A 64 -6.75 -9.82 -1.82
C ASN A 64 -7.37 -11.16 -2.27
N PRO A 65 -6.84 -12.33 -1.85
CA PRO A 65 -7.39 -13.61 -2.31
C PRO A 65 -8.77 -13.84 -1.68
N ARG A 66 -9.71 -14.46 -2.40
CA ARG A 66 -11.09 -14.66 -1.91
C ARG A 66 -11.17 -15.74 -0.83
N ASN A 67 -10.26 -16.71 -0.91
CA ASN A 67 -10.11 -17.78 0.08
C ASN A 67 -8.62 -18.07 0.30
N THR A 68 -8.33 -18.78 1.39
CA THR A 68 -6.99 -19.23 1.77
C THR A 68 -6.81 -20.75 1.62
N PHE A 69 -7.67 -21.39 0.81
CA PHE A 69 -7.59 -22.82 0.59
C PHE A 69 -6.29 -23.18 -0.14
N VAL A 70 -5.54 -24.12 0.44
CA VAL A 70 -4.16 -24.42 0.04
C VAL A 70 -4.03 -25.00 -1.36
N PHE A 71 -5.11 -25.51 -1.97
CA PHE A 71 -5.08 -26.06 -3.33
C PHE A 71 -5.79 -25.17 -4.36
N ASP A 72 -6.26 -23.98 -3.97
CA ASP A 72 -6.81 -23.02 -4.92
C ASP A 72 -5.67 -22.14 -5.48
N PRO A 73 -5.37 -22.19 -6.80
CA PRO A 73 -4.30 -21.40 -7.39
C PRO A 73 -4.63 -19.91 -7.59
N GLU A 74 -5.81 -19.42 -7.22
CA GLU A 74 -6.19 -18.01 -7.37
C GLU A 74 -5.07 -17.04 -6.95
N GLY A 75 -4.73 -16.14 -7.87
CA GLY A 75 -3.76 -15.06 -7.64
C GLY A 75 -2.28 -15.49 -7.71
N VAL A 76 -1.98 -16.79 -7.72
CA VAL A 76 -0.60 -17.29 -7.70
C VAL A 76 -0.07 -17.61 -9.08
N ARG A 77 1.08 -17.03 -9.40
CA ARG A 77 1.79 -17.25 -10.66
C ARG A 77 2.68 -18.49 -10.57
N TRP A 78 2.03 -19.65 -10.55
CA TRP A 78 2.68 -20.96 -10.46
C TRP A 78 3.72 -21.20 -11.58
N TYR A 79 3.46 -20.68 -12.78
CA TYR A 79 4.39 -20.76 -13.91
C TYR A 79 5.72 -20.03 -13.68
N ASN A 80 5.77 -19.11 -12.71
CA ASN A 80 6.99 -18.41 -12.28
C ASN A 80 7.65 -19.06 -11.05
N GLY A 81 7.20 -20.24 -10.62
CA GLY A 81 7.71 -20.93 -9.43
C GLY A 81 7.28 -20.29 -8.10
N SER A 82 6.36 -19.33 -8.11
CA SER A 82 5.80 -18.77 -6.88
C SER A 82 4.65 -19.62 -6.37
N HIS A 83 4.64 -19.85 -5.06
CA HIS A 83 3.57 -20.56 -4.34
C HIS A 83 2.94 -19.66 -3.25
N GLU A 84 3.22 -18.35 -3.28
CA GLU A 84 2.76 -17.41 -2.27
C GLU A 84 1.90 -16.30 -2.87
N PHE A 85 0.82 -15.96 -2.18
CA PHE A 85 0.03 -14.77 -2.44
C PHE A 85 -0.03 -13.89 -1.21
N HIS A 86 0.49 -12.68 -1.33
CA HIS A 86 0.47 -11.69 -0.25
C HIS A 86 -0.59 -10.63 -0.56
N GLY A 87 -1.64 -10.62 0.25
CA GLY A 87 -2.67 -9.60 0.21
C GLY A 87 -2.03 -8.21 0.24
N ASN A 88 -2.34 -7.42 -0.78
CA ASN A 88 -1.83 -6.08 -0.92
C ASN A 88 -2.89 -5.17 -1.53
N ALA A 89 -2.77 -3.89 -1.24
CA ALA A 89 -3.63 -2.91 -1.82
C ALA A 89 -2.92 -1.56 -1.89
N TYR A 90 -3.31 -0.72 -2.84
CA TYR A 90 -2.73 0.59 -3.00
C TYR A 90 -3.71 1.60 -3.56
N VAL A 91 -3.38 2.86 -3.29
CA VAL A 91 -3.97 4.03 -3.94
C VAL A 91 -2.82 4.88 -4.50
N GLU A 92 -2.96 5.28 -5.76
CA GLU A 92 -2.05 6.20 -6.44
C GLU A 92 -2.82 7.47 -6.79
N MET A 93 -2.19 8.62 -6.54
CA MET A 93 -2.77 9.94 -6.61
C MET A 93 -1.80 10.91 -7.29
N LYS A 94 -2.36 12.00 -7.81
CA LYS A 94 -1.63 13.10 -8.41
C LYS A 94 -1.78 14.34 -7.54
N LEU A 95 -0.69 14.80 -6.95
CA LEU A 95 -0.63 16.10 -6.29
C LEU A 95 -0.33 17.18 -7.33
N ARG A 96 -1.16 18.22 -7.40
CA ARG A 96 -0.90 19.43 -8.19
C ARG A 96 -0.42 20.53 -7.26
N HIS A 97 0.83 20.94 -7.43
CA HIS A 97 1.46 22.00 -6.65
C HIS A 97 2.17 22.98 -7.58
N SER A 98 1.86 24.27 -7.45
CA SER A 98 2.50 25.37 -8.21
C SER A 98 2.61 25.14 -9.73
N GLY A 99 1.60 24.51 -10.34
CA GLY A 99 1.61 24.23 -11.78
C GLY A 99 2.43 22.99 -12.19
N THR A 100 2.93 22.21 -11.24
CA THR A 100 3.63 20.93 -11.43
C THR A 100 2.83 19.79 -10.82
N SER A 101 3.01 18.57 -11.34
CA SER A 101 2.33 17.38 -10.85
C SER A 101 3.33 16.36 -10.29
N PHE A 102 2.98 15.79 -9.14
CA PHE A 102 3.80 14.84 -8.38
C PHE A 102 2.98 13.58 -8.12
N VAL A 103 3.64 12.41 -8.14
CA VAL A 103 2.98 11.15 -7.81
C VAL A 103 2.99 10.98 -6.30
N VAL A 104 1.83 10.66 -5.75
CA VAL A 104 1.65 10.31 -4.35
C VAL A 104 1.04 8.91 -4.31
N GLY A 105 1.66 7.98 -3.60
CA GLY A 105 1.19 6.61 -3.49
C GLY A 105 1.18 6.14 -2.06
N PHE A 106 0.17 5.35 -1.71
CA PHE A 106 0.10 4.64 -0.43
C PHE A 106 -0.20 3.18 -0.68
N TYR A 107 0.66 2.33 -0.15
CA TYR A 107 0.66 0.89 -0.41
C TYR A 107 0.61 0.18 0.93
N ILE A 108 -0.25 -0.83 1.04
CA ILE A 108 -0.29 -1.73 2.19
C ILE A 108 -0.09 -3.17 1.74
N ARG A 109 0.55 -3.97 2.59
CA ARG A 109 0.77 -5.38 2.33
C ARG A 109 0.88 -6.13 3.65
N ARG A 110 0.42 -7.38 3.65
CA ARG A 110 0.65 -8.35 4.72
C ARG A 110 1.47 -9.52 4.17
N ASN A 111 2.57 -9.86 4.85
CA ASN A 111 3.48 -10.93 4.43
C ASN A 111 3.15 -12.29 5.05
N LYS A 112 2.55 -12.28 6.25
CA LYS A 112 2.06 -13.45 6.96
C LYS A 112 0.82 -13.06 7.75
N ASN A 113 -0.08 -14.00 7.98
CA ASN A 113 -1.32 -13.72 8.72
C ASN A 113 -1.06 -13.13 10.11
N THR A 114 0.05 -13.53 10.76
CA THR A 114 0.45 -13.08 12.11
C THR A 114 1.32 -11.83 12.13
N ASP A 115 1.87 -11.41 11.00
CA ASP A 115 2.80 -10.28 10.97
C ASP A 115 2.02 -8.94 11.08
N PRO A 116 2.66 -7.87 11.58
CA PRO A 116 2.10 -6.53 11.48
C PRO A 116 1.79 -6.15 10.02
N LEU A 117 0.75 -5.35 9.81
CA LEU A 117 0.51 -4.73 8.51
C LEU A 117 1.72 -3.84 8.17
N ARG A 118 2.17 -3.91 6.92
CA ARG A 118 3.25 -3.07 6.41
C ARG A 118 2.71 -2.04 5.43
N TYR A 119 3.30 -0.85 5.44
CA TYR A 119 2.96 0.22 4.52
C TYR A 119 4.18 0.75 3.78
N SER A 120 3.97 1.31 2.60
CA SER A 120 4.95 2.12 1.90
C SER A 120 4.28 3.37 1.34
N ILE A 121 4.99 4.49 1.35
CA ILE A 121 4.54 5.77 0.78
C ILE A 121 5.50 6.19 -0.31
N ILE A 122 4.95 6.71 -1.41
CA ILE A 122 5.65 7.50 -2.41
C ILE A 122 5.10 8.91 -2.33
N PHE A 123 5.96 9.91 -2.30
CA PHE A 123 5.57 11.32 -2.26
C PHE A 123 6.59 12.14 -3.04
N GLY A 124 6.33 12.35 -4.33
CA GLY A 124 7.26 13.02 -5.23
C GLY A 124 8.60 12.29 -5.30
N GLU A 125 9.66 13.01 -4.94
CA GLU A 125 11.04 12.56 -4.89
C GLU A 125 11.39 11.68 -3.68
N LYS A 126 10.45 11.42 -2.77
CA LYS A 126 10.68 10.60 -1.58
C LYS A 126 9.83 9.34 -1.58
N SER A 127 10.38 8.27 -0.99
CA SER A 127 9.63 7.04 -0.75
C SER A 127 10.08 6.35 0.53
N THR A 128 9.18 5.69 1.24
CA THR A 128 9.55 4.76 2.32
C THR A 128 9.77 3.36 1.77
N SER A 129 10.64 2.59 2.43
CA SER A 129 10.56 1.12 2.34
C SER A 129 9.23 0.63 2.93
N TYR A 130 8.94 -0.67 2.80
CA TYR A 130 7.82 -1.24 3.54
C TYR A 130 8.11 -1.23 5.04
N GLU A 131 7.46 -0.35 5.79
CA GLU A 131 7.62 -0.21 7.24
C GLU A 131 6.45 -0.85 7.99
N ASN A 132 6.64 -1.19 9.26
CA ASN A 132 5.53 -1.65 10.10
C ASN A 132 4.63 -0.46 10.45
N VAL A 133 3.31 -0.66 10.39
CA VAL A 133 2.35 0.35 10.85
C VAL A 133 2.51 0.61 12.34
N GLN A 134 2.76 1.86 12.70
CA GLN A 134 2.80 2.34 14.08
C GLN A 134 1.94 3.59 14.19
N PHE A 135 0.89 3.51 15.00
CA PHE A 135 -0.05 4.61 15.16
C PHE A 135 0.46 5.65 16.13
N SER A 136 0.28 6.91 15.76
CA SER A 136 0.44 8.07 16.64
C SER A 136 -0.83 8.91 16.65
N GLN A 137 -0.94 9.74 17.68
CA GLN A 137 -1.95 10.81 17.73
C GLN A 137 -1.34 12.07 17.12
N TYR A 138 -2.14 12.79 16.34
CA TYR A 138 -1.69 14.03 15.70
C TYR A 138 -2.77 15.11 15.82
N GLN A 139 -2.37 16.37 15.97
CA GLN A 139 -3.32 17.48 16.13
C GLN A 139 -3.22 18.43 14.93
N ILE A 140 -4.35 18.68 14.28
CA ILE A 140 -4.48 19.59 13.14
C ILE A 140 -5.66 20.52 13.42
N HIS A 141 -5.45 21.84 13.33
CA HIS A 141 -6.50 22.86 13.54
C HIS A 141 -7.29 22.70 14.85
N GLY A 142 -6.63 22.25 15.91
CA GLY A 142 -7.27 21.98 17.20
C GLY A 142 -8.01 20.63 17.28
N CYS A 143 -8.24 19.95 16.15
CA CYS A 143 -8.81 18.61 16.09
C CYS A 143 -7.73 17.55 16.37
N LYS A 144 -8.02 16.64 17.29
CA LYS A 144 -7.16 15.48 17.57
C LYS A 144 -7.55 14.34 16.64
N LEU A 145 -6.59 13.86 15.87
CA LEU A 145 -6.71 12.68 15.01
C LEU A 145 -5.98 11.51 15.65
N ASP A 146 -6.68 10.41 15.83
CA ASP A 146 -6.10 9.12 16.22
C ASP A 146 -5.67 8.33 14.98
N SER A 147 -4.83 7.31 15.16
CA SER A 147 -4.40 6.40 14.08
C SER A 147 -3.71 7.09 12.90
N CYS A 148 -2.77 7.99 13.19
CA CYS A 148 -1.93 8.65 12.19
C CYS A 148 -0.58 7.94 12.01
N LEU A 149 -0.04 8.00 10.80
CA LEU A 149 1.37 7.82 10.48
C LEU A 149 1.97 9.21 10.33
N VAL A 150 3.03 9.49 11.09
CA VAL A 150 3.78 10.75 11.00
C VAL A 150 5.18 10.41 10.53
N ILE A 151 5.50 10.85 9.32
CA ILE A 151 6.72 10.45 8.62
C ILE A 151 7.55 11.68 8.35
N ASN A 152 8.82 11.64 8.77
CA ASN A 152 9.81 12.65 8.44
C ASN A 152 10.57 12.21 7.19
N SER A 153 10.81 13.14 6.26
CA SER A 153 11.56 12.89 5.03
C SER A 153 12.99 12.39 5.25
N ASN A 154 13.60 12.65 6.41
CA ASN A 154 14.89 12.11 6.81
C ASN A 154 14.85 10.58 7.01
N ASN A 155 13.67 10.02 7.25
CA ASN A 155 13.43 8.58 7.35
C ASN A 155 12.94 7.98 6.01
N MET A 156 12.99 8.75 4.93
CA MET A 156 12.58 8.33 3.59
C MET A 156 13.79 8.23 2.66
N ASN A 157 13.75 7.26 1.77
CA ASN A 157 14.71 7.14 0.68
C ASN A 157 14.40 8.14 -0.43
N ASN A 158 15.41 8.51 -1.19
CA ASN A 158 15.18 9.22 -2.45
C ASN A 158 14.56 8.25 -3.44
N ASN A 159 13.44 8.66 -4.04
CA ASN A 159 12.83 7.97 -5.15
C ASN A 159 13.63 8.31 -6.42
N LEU A 160 14.37 7.34 -6.96
CA LEU A 160 15.27 7.54 -8.10
C LEU A 160 14.54 7.71 -9.46
N GLY A 161 13.23 7.93 -9.45
CA GLY A 161 12.47 8.23 -10.68
C GLY A 161 12.63 9.69 -11.11
N ASP A 162 12.24 9.97 -12.36
CA ASP A 162 12.26 11.32 -12.97
C ASP A 162 11.11 12.21 -12.44
N GLN A 163 11.00 12.39 -11.12
CA GLN A 163 10.04 13.31 -10.53
C GLN A 163 10.70 14.64 -10.13
N PRO A 164 10.02 15.79 -10.33
CA PRO A 164 10.49 17.06 -9.82
C PRO A 164 10.65 17.03 -8.30
N HIS A 165 11.59 17.83 -7.78
CA HIS A 165 11.80 17.96 -6.34
C HIS A 165 10.72 18.87 -5.72
N LEU A 166 9.92 18.30 -4.82
CA LEU A 166 8.90 19.03 -4.05
C LEU A 166 9.44 19.58 -2.73
N GLU A 167 10.60 19.09 -2.27
CA GLU A 167 11.24 19.44 -1.00
C GLU A 167 10.38 19.07 0.21
N VAL A 168 9.81 17.86 0.19
CA VAL A 168 8.97 17.37 1.29
C VAL A 168 9.79 17.21 2.57
N LYS A 169 9.28 17.75 3.67
CA LYS A 169 9.88 17.68 5.01
C LYS A 169 9.18 16.65 5.89
N SER A 170 7.85 16.65 5.92
CA SER A 170 7.05 15.68 6.69
C SER A 170 5.69 15.38 6.05
N ILE A 171 5.13 14.22 6.36
CA ILE A 171 3.85 13.71 5.85
C ILE A 171 3.06 13.16 7.03
N VAL A 172 1.76 13.47 7.08
CA VAL A 172 0.82 12.90 8.04
C VAL A 172 -0.30 12.20 7.28
N TRP A 173 -0.41 10.89 7.52
CA TRP A 173 -1.42 10.04 6.92
C TRP A 173 -2.31 9.44 7.99
N ASN A 174 -3.60 9.72 7.94
CA ASN A 174 -4.57 9.15 8.84
C ASN A 174 -5.18 7.89 8.21
N LYS A 175 -5.46 6.87 9.03
CA LYS A 175 -6.05 5.62 8.57
C LYS A 175 -7.39 5.82 7.84
N SER A 176 -8.32 6.59 8.41
CA SER A 176 -9.69 6.74 7.87
C SER A 176 -9.88 7.96 6.98
N LEU A 177 -8.96 8.94 7.02
CA LEU A 177 -9.04 10.18 6.23
C LEU A 177 -8.03 10.23 5.09
N GLY A 178 -7.02 9.36 5.09
CA GLY A 178 -5.97 9.40 4.09
C GLY A 178 -4.88 10.43 4.39
N LEU A 179 -4.31 11.03 3.34
CA LEU A 179 -3.36 12.13 3.51
C LEU A 179 -4.07 13.34 4.14
N VAL A 180 -3.64 13.77 5.32
CA VAL A 180 -4.26 14.90 6.05
C VAL A 180 -3.37 16.13 6.11
N GLN A 181 -2.05 15.96 6.02
CA GLN A 181 -1.11 17.07 6.00
C GLN A 181 0.20 16.65 5.32
N TYR A 182 0.84 17.58 4.65
CA TYR A 182 2.27 17.50 4.34
C TYR A 182 2.91 18.88 4.56
N GLU A 183 4.20 18.84 4.89
CA GLU A 183 5.02 20.01 5.11
C GLU A 183 6.16 20.00 4.10
N LEU A 184 6.38 21.14 3.45
CA LEU A 184 7.55 21.38 2.61
C LEU A 184 8.65 22.08 3.42
N ASN A 185 9.85 22.14 2.87
CA ASN A 185 10.91 23.00 3.41
C ASN A 185 10.43 24.44 3.61
N HIS A 186 11.14 25.18 4.48
CA HIS A 186 10.76 26.53 4.90
C HIS A 186 9.42 26.61 5.66
N ASN A 187 9.00 25.50 6.27
CA ASN A 187 7.81 25.38 7.14
C ASN A 187 6.50 25.77 6.42
N ILE A 188 6.38 25.43 5.14
CA ILE A 188 5.14 25.61 4.39
C ILE A 188 4.28 24.37 4.60
N ILE A 189 3.19 24.52 5.36
CA ILE A 189 2.33 23.41 5.76
C ILE A 189 1.04 23.45 4.96
N TYR A 190 0.75 22.37 4.26
CA TYR A 190 -0.50 22.13 3.55
C TYR A 190 -1.35 21.15 4.35
N THR A 191 -2.54 21.57 4.73
CA THR A 191 -3.50 20.76 5.49
C THR A 191 -4.73 20.49 4.66
N ILE A 192 -5.28 19.29 4.77
CA ILE A 192 -6.55 18.96 4.13
C ILE A 192 -7.64 19.88 4.67
N LYS A 193 -8.52 20.35 3.79
CA LYS A 193 -9.73 21.04 4.21
C LYS A 193 -10.72 19.99 4.75
N MET A 194 -10.78 19.86 6.08
CA MET A 194 -11.77 19.03 6.78
C MET A 194 -13.15 19.68 6.75
#